data_AF-A0A969IDJ7-F1
#
_entry.id   AF-A0A969IDJ7-F1
#
_cell.length_a   1.000
_cell.length_b   1.000
_cell.length_c   1.000
_cell.angle_alpha   90.00
_cell.angle_beta   90.00
_cell.angle_gamma   90.00
#
_symmetry.space_group_name_H-M   'P 1'
#
loop_
_entity.id
_entity.type
_entity.pdbx_description
1 polymer ?
#
loop_
_entity_poly.entity_id
_entity_poly.type
_entity_poly.pdbx_seq_one_letter_code
_entity_poly.pdbx_strand_id
1 'polypeptide(L)'
;MTYLENKRILILSPQAWGTMFLSKHHYAVELAKKGNTVYFLNPPDEGHQQIKSVHIEEIKGYDTLYLVTHRLFFPYNIKFRFISFFHFLMKWQVKKILKAIGKPVDIIWSFDLGNIYPFSLFPKETKKYYSPR
;
A
#
# COMPACT_ATOMS: atom_id res chain seq x y z
N MET A 1 -3.64 17.53 -21.15
CA MET A 1 -4.10 16.19 -20.72
C MET A 1 -3.24 15.74 -19.54
N THR A 2 -3.66 16.01 -18.32
CA THR A 2 -2.97 15.56 -17.11
C THR A 2 -3.37 14.12 -16.82
N TYR A 3 -2.45 13.18 -17.07
CA TYR A 3 -2.71 11.73 -17.04
C TYR A 3 -3.00 11.13 -15.64
N LEU A 4 -2.90 11.93 -14.57
CA LEU A 4 -2.93 11.50 -13.17
C LEU A 4 -3.79 12.42 -12.29
N GLU A 5 -5.05 12.61 -12.66
CA GLU A 5 -6.04 13.35 -11.87
C GLU A 5 -7.29 12.50 -11.64
N ASN A 6 -7.96 12.72 -10.51
CA ASN A 6 -9.18 12.01 -10.10
C ASN A 6 -9.02 10.48 -10.10
N LYS A 7 -7.85 9.97 -9.70
CA LYS A 7 -7.57 8.54 -9.57
C LYS A 7 -7.48 8.11 -8.12
N ARG A 8 -7.81 6.85 -7.85
CA ARG A 8 -7.48 6.18 -6.59
C ARG A 8 -6.15 5.45 -6.75
N ILE A 9 -5.18 5.87 -5.96
CA ILE A 9 -3.79 5.43 -6.07
C ILE A 9 -3.42 4.70 -4.80
N LEU A 10 -2.97 3.44 -4.90
CA LEU A 10 -2.38 2.69 -3.81
C LEU A 10 -0.87 2.72 -3.93
N ILE A 11 -0.20 3.36 -2.98
CA ILE A 11 1.26 3.43 -2.89
C ILE A 11 1.74 2.31 -1.97
N LEU A 12 2.66 1.49 -2.45
CA LEU A 12 3.29 0.41 -1.68
C LEU A 12 4.69 0.86 -1.27
N SER A 13 4.95 0.96 0.03
CA SER A 13 6.24 1.37 0.55
C SER A 13 6.76 0.35 1.58
N PRO A 14 8.04 -0.07 1.48
CA PRO A 14 8.65 -0.89 2.52
C PRO A 14 8.92 -0.08 3.80
N GLN A 15 8.95 1.25 3.71
CA GLN A 15 9.15 2.16 4.83
C GLN A 15 7.81 2.68 5.32
N ALA A 16 7.58 2.59 6.62
CA ALA A 16 6.38 3.10 7.27
C ALA A 16 6.31 4.62 7.22
N TRP A 17 5.09 5.14 7.22
CA TRP A 17 4.81 6.55 7.44
C TRP A 17 5.24 6.95 8.84
N GLY A 18 6.15 7.90 8.96
CA GLY A 18 6.80 8.25 10.22
C GLY A 18 7.37 9.66 10.26
N THR A 19 8.21 9.93 11.26
CA THR A 19 8.75 11.26 11.56
C THR A 19 9.74 11.77 10.51
N MET A 20 10.37 10.88 9.74
CA MET A 20 11.28 11.26 8.66
C MET A 20 10.54 11.23 7.32
N PHE A 21 10.19 12.41 6.80
CA PHE A 21 9.53 12.56 5.49
C PHE A 21 10.50 12.18 4.35
N LEU A 22 10.45 10.91 3.94
CA LEU A 22 11.20 10.42 2.79
C LEU A 22 10.49 10.77 1.48
N SER A 23 11.21 10.71 0.35
CA SER A 23 10.70 11.12 -0.98
C SER A 23 9.34 10.51 -1.34
N LYS A 24 9.04 9.27 -0.91
CA LYS A 24 7.77 8.57 -1.14
C LYS A 24 6.57 9.27 -0.49
N HIS A 25 6.78 9.89 0.67
CA HIS A 25 5.77 10.69 1.37
C HIS A 25 5.43 11.94 0.55
N HIS A 26 6.45 12.59 -0.03
CA HIS A 26 6.25 13.71 -0.94
C HIS A 26 5.47 13.29 -2.20
N TYR A 27 5.76 12.12 -2.78
CA TYR A 27 4.94 11.60 -3.89
C TYR A 27 3.47 11.43 -3.50
N ALA A 28 3.20 10.85 -2.33
CA ALA A 28 1.84 10.66 -1.85
C ALA A 28 1.10 12.00 -1.67
N VAL A 29 1.78 12.98 -1.07
CA VAL A 29 1.25 14.33 -0.85
C VAL A 29 1.01 15.06 -2.17
N GLU A 30 1.97 15.05 -3.09
CA GLU A 30 1.83 15.73 -4.38
C GLU A 30 0.75 15.10 -5.26
N LEU A 31 0.57 13.77 -5.18
CA LEU A 31 -0.54 13.10 -5.85
C LEU A 31 -1.89 13.47 -5.24
N ALA A 32 -1.97 13.53 -3.90
CA ALA A 32 -3.17 13.96 -3.19
C ALA A 32 -3.57 15.40 -3.56
N LYS A 33 -2.60 16.33 -3.53
CA LYS A 33 -2.78 17.74 -3.94
C LYS A 33 -3.26 17.91 -5.38
N LYS A 34 -2.93 16.97 -6.27
CA LYS A 34 -3.43 16.93 -7.66
C LYS A 34 -4.88 16.43 -7.79
N GLY A 35 -5.60 16.29 -6.68
CA GLY A 35 -7.00 15.84 -6.67
C GLY A 35 -7.15 14.32 -6.80
N ASN A 36 -6.10 13.55 -6.49
CA ASN A 36 -6.22 12.10 -6.40
C ASN A 36 -6.58 11.67 -4.98
N THR A 37 -7.20 10.51 -4.86
CA THR A 37 -7.37 9.81 -3.58
C THR A 37 -6.21 8.85 -3.39
N VAL A 38 -5.35 9.08 -2.41
CA VAL A 38 -4.12 8.33 -2.22
C VAL A 38 -4.21 7.48 -0.96
N TYR A 39 -3.93 6.19 -1.11
CA TYR A 39 -3.79 5.24 -0.02
C TYR A 39 -2.31 4.87 0.08
N PHE A 40 -1.66 5.22 1.19
CA PHE A 40 -0.28 4.85 1.48
C PHE A 40 -0.27 3.57 2.31
N LEU A 41 0.21 2.46 1.74
CA LEU A 41 0.30 1.18 2.43
C LEU A 41 1.61 1.11 3.22
N ASN A 42 1.47 1.05 4.54
CA ASN A 42 2.59 0.75 5.43
C ASN A 42 3.05 -0.70 5.28
N PRO A 43 4.32 -1.01 5.61
CA PRO A 43 4.75 -2.38 5.75
C PRO A 43 3.90 -3.10 6.82
N PRO A 44 3.83 -4.44 6.76
CA PRO A 44 3.05 -5.18 7.72
C PRO A 44 3.55 -4.93 9.15
N ASP A 45 2.64 -4.63 10.07
CA ASP A 45 2.96 -4.48 11.49
C ASP A 45 3.35 -5.85 12.07
N GLU A 46 4.55 -5.93 12.63
CA GLU A 46 5.10 -7.14 13.26
C GLU A 46 4.68 -7.30 14.73
N GLY A 47 3.86 -6.38 15.28
CA GLY A 47 3.22 -6.56 16.58
C GLY A 47 3.37 -5.40 17.56
N HIS A 48 3.67 -4.19 17.07
CA HIS A 48 3.81 -3.02 17.94
C HIS A 48 2.47 -2.29 18.17
N GLN A 49 1.46 -2.49 17.31
CA GLN A 49 0.17 -1.84 17.44
C GLN A 49 -0.96 -2.86 17.59
N GLN A 50 -2.01 -2.50 18.34
CA GLN A 50 -3.20 -3.35 18.60
C GLN A 50 -4.12 -3.48 17.37
N ILE A 51 -3.57 -3.58 16.16
CA ILE A 51 -4.35 -3.66 14.93
C ILE A 51 -4.80 -5.11 14.71
N LYS A 52 -6.12 -5.31 14.64
CA LYS A 52 -6.73 -6.65 14.45
C LYS A 52 -6.58 -7.19 13.03
N SER A 53 -6.52 -6.34 12.00
CA SER A 53 -6.35 -6.79 10.61
C SER A 53 -5.84 -5.71 9.65
N VAL A 54 -6.70 -4.80 9.22
CA VAL A 54 -6.39 -3.65 8.35
C VAL A 54 -7.08 -2.45 8.99
N HIS A 55 -6.36 -1.34 9.11
CA HIS A 55 -6.87 -0.07 9.58
C HIS A 55 -6.51 1.01 8.57
N ILE A 56 -7.45 1.91 8.32
CA ILE A 56 -7.29 3.03 7.40
C ILE A 56 -7.58 4.28 8.19
N GLU A 57 -6.60 5.18 8.26
CA GLU A 57 -6.73 6.47 8.93
C GLU A 57 -6.39 7.59 7.95
N GLU A 58 -7.02 8.74 8.11
CA GLU A 58 -6.70 9.93 7.33
C GLU A 58 -5.46 10.61 7.90
N ILE A 59 -4.53 11.02 7.03
CA ILE A 59 -3.32 11.71 7.47
C ILE A 59 -3.66 13.16 7.75
N LYS A 60 -3.50 13.59 9.01
CA LYS A 60 -3.77 14.97 9.43
C LYS A 60 -3.07 15.97 8.52
N GLY A 61 -3.84 16.94 8.02
CA GLY A 61 -3.35 17.98 7.11
C GLY A 61 -3.49 17.69 5.62
N TYR A 62 -4.11 16.56 5.23
CA TYR A 62 -4.32 16.18 3.84
C TYR A 62 -5.69 15.51 3.62
N ASP A 63 -6.62 16.21 2.97
CA ASP A 63 -8.04 15.77 2.83
C ASP A 63 -8.26 14.51 1.96
N THR A 64 -7.26 14.07 1.20
CA THR A 64 -7.36 12.93 0.27
C THR A 64 -6.25 11.90 0.40
N LEU A 65 -5.53 11.93 1.54
CA LEU A 65 -4.42 11.03 1.81
C LEU A 65 -4.72 10.16 3.03
N TYR A 66 -4.74 8.85 2.79
CA TYR A 66 -5.06 7.85 3.80
C TYR A 66 -3.86 6.95 4.06
N LEU A 67 -3.58 6.69 5.33
CA LEU A 67 -2.61 5.70 5.76
C LEU A 67 -3.30 4.35 5.96
N VAL A 68 -2.80 3.33 5.29
CA VAL A 68 -3.28 1.96 5.40
C VAL A 68 -2.26 1.15 6.19
N THR A 69 -2.61 0.83 7.43
CA THR A 69 -1.83 -0.05 8.30
C THR A 69 -2.47 -1.44 8.31
N HIS A 70 -1.66 -2.48 8.34
CA HIS A 70 -2.19 -3.83 8.38
C HIS A 70 -1.26 -4.79 9.10
N ARG A 71 -1.84 -5.86 9.64
CA ARG A 71 -1.14 -6.95 10.28
C ARG A 71 -1.26 -8.21 9.43
N LEU A 72 -0.17 -8.96 9.29
CA LEU A 72 -0.22 -10.28 8.67
C LEU A 72 -0.95 -11.25 9.60
N PHE A 73 -1.85 -12.04 9.05
CA PHE A 73 -2.49 -13.14 9.78
C PHE A 73 -1.59 -14.38 9.90
N PHE A 74 -0.36 -14.29 9.41
CA PHE A 74 0.60 -15.39 9.34
C PHE A 74 2.02 -14.86 9.65
N PRO A 75 2.95 -15.74 10.07
CA PRO A 75 4.32 -15.34 10.37
C PRO A 75 5.08 -14.82 9.14
N TYR A 76 5.70 -13.64 9.25
CA TYR A 76 6.49 -13.05 8.17
C TYR A 76 7.66 -13.94 7.72
N ASN A 77 8.24 -14.71 8.66
CA ASN A 77 9.39 -15.59 8.42
C ASN A 77 9.13 -16.70 7.38
N ILE A 78 7.87 -16.98 7.04
CA ILE A 78 7.51 -17.94 5.97
C ILE A 78 8.16 -17.54 4.63
N LYS A 79 8.37 -16.22 4.38
CA LYS A 79 9.00 -15.74 3.15
C LYS A 79 10.39 -16.34 2.90
N PHE A 80 11.13 -16.65 3.96
CA PHE A 80 12.49 -17.19 3.89
C PHE A 80 12.52 -18.70 3.65
N ARG A 81 11.41 -19.40 3.88
CA ARG A 81 11.32 -20.87 3.72
C ARG A 81 10.56 -21.26 2.45
N PHE A 82 9.46 -20.56 2.17
CA PHE A 82 8.53 -20.91 1.08
C PHE A 82 7.89 -19.66 0.47
N ILE A 83 8.61 -19.02 -0.45
CA ILE A 83 8.17 -17.76 -1.08
C ILE A 83 6.83 -17.89 -1.84
N SER A 84 6.59 -19.02 -2.51
CA SER A 84 5.34 -19.27 -3.23
C SER A 84 4.14 -19.33 -2.29
N PHE A 85 4.31 -19.98 -1.14
CA PHE A 85 3.26 -20.06 -0.12
C PHE A 85 3.05 -18.70 0.56
N PHE A 86 4.14 -17.97 0.82
CA PHE A 86 4.06 -16.58 1.29
C PHE A 86 3.23 -15.71 0.34
N HIS A 87 3.49 -15.75 -0.97
CA HIS A 87 2.70 -15.01 -1.96
C HIS A 87 1.23 -15.45 -2.00
N PHE A 88 0.95 -16.74 -1.81
CA PHE A 88 -0.43 -17.24 -1.71
C PHE A 88 -1.18 -16.62 -0.53
N LEU A 89 -0.56 -16.57 0.65
CA LEU A 89 -1.14 -15.93 1.83
C LEU A 89 -1.26 -14.41 1.65
N MET A 90 -0.26 -13.77 1.03
CA MET A 90 -0.30 -12.36 0.68
C MET A 90 -1.43 -12.02 -0.28
N LYS A 91 -1.82 -12.94 -1.18
CA LYS A 91 -3.00 -12.75 -2.05
C LYS A 91 -4.27 -12.49 -1.23
N TRP A 92 -4.44 -13.22 -0.13
CA TRP A 92 -5.59 -13.01 0.76
C TRP A 92 -5.46 -11.72 1.55
N GLN A 93 -4.24 -11.36 1.97
CA GLN A 93 -3.99 -10.09 2.63
C GLN A 93 -4.31 -8.89 1.72
N VAL A 94 -3.83 -8.90 0.47
CA VAL A 94 -4.13 -7.86 -0.52
C VAL A 94 -5.62 -7.75 -0.77
N LYS A 95 -6.34 -8.88 -0.87
CA LYS A 95 -7.82 -8.86 -0.98
C LYS A 95 -8.48 -8.19 0.22
N LYS A 96 -8.00 -8.43 1.44
CA LYS A 96 -8.51 -7.76 2.65
C LYS A 96 -8.25 -6.26 2.62
N ILE A 97 -7.05 -5.84 2.19
CA ILE A 97 -6.67 -4.43 2.04
C ILE A 97 -7.59 -3.73 1.03
N LEU A 98 -7.74 -4.31 -0.17
CA LEU A 98 -8.61 -3.76 -1.22
C LEU A 98 -10.08 -3.71 -0.77
N LYS A 99 -10.54 -4.71 -0.01
CA LYS A 99 -11.88 -4.73 0.57
C LYS A 99 -12.06 -3.63 1.63
N ALA A 100 -11.05 -3.37 2.46
CA ALA A 100 -11.07 -2.31 3.46
C ALA A 100 -11.11 -0.91 2.80
N ILE A 101 -10.44 -0.73 1.66
CA ILE A 101 -10.54 0.50 0.85
C ILE A 101 -11.97 0.70 0.30
N GLY A 102 -12.69 -0.39 0.03
CA GLY A 102 -14.11 -0.37 -0.36
C GLY A 102 -14.40 0.19 -1.75
N LYS A 103 -13.38 0.65 -2.47
CA LYS A 103 -13.47 1.27 -3.80
C LYS A 103 -12.39 0.68 -4.72
N PRO A 104 -12.67 0.52 -6.04
CA PRO A 104 -11.66 0.05 -6.97
C PRO A 104 -10.41 0.94 -6.94
N VAL A 105 -9.22 0.35 -6.95
CA VAL A 105 -7.96 1.08 -7.06
C VAL A 105 -7.61 1.18 -8.53
N ASP A 106 -7.38 2.40 -9.02
CA ASP A 106 -7.10 2.62 -10.45
C ASP A 106 -5.61 2.42 -10.75
N ILE A 107 -4.75 2.83 -9.80
CA ILE A 107 -3.30 2.82 -9.96
C ILE A 107 -2.64 2.20 -8.73
N ILE A 108 -1.65 1.35 -8.97
CA ILE A 108 -0.75 0.81 -7.96
C ILE A 108 0.64 1.34 -8.23
N TRP A 109 1.22 2.04 -7.27
CA TRP A 109 2.54 2.60 -7.35
C TRP A 109 3.44 1.94 -6.32
N SER A 110 4.31 1.04 -6.76
CA SER A 110 5.18 0.29 -5.88
C SER A 110 6.57 0.91 -5.78
N PHE A 111 7.02 1.10 -4.55
CA PHE A 111 8.41 1.37 -4.17
C PHE A 111 9.04 0.16 -3.44
N ASP A 112 8.36 -0.98 -3.44
CA ASP A 112 8.79 -2.19 -2.76
C ASP A 112 9.85 -2.93 -3.59
N LEU A 113 11.11 -2.78 -3.18
CA LEU A 113 12.25 -3.51 -3.75
C LEU A 113 12.25 -4.99 -3.35
N GLY A 114 11.62 -5.34 -2.23
CA GLY A 114 11.64 -6.69 -1.66
C GLY A 114 10.64 -7.65 -2.30
N ASN A 115 9.81 -7.17 -3.24
CA ASN A 115 8.76 -7.94 -3.91
C ASN A 115 7.84 -8.67 -2.90
N ILE A 116 7.57 -8.02 -1.77
CA ILE A 116 6.61 -8.46 -0.75
C ILE A 116 5.19 -8.40 -1.33
N TYR A 117 4.94 -7.42 -2.20
CA TYR A 117 3.68 -7.22 -2.91
C TYR A 117 3.85 -7.36 -4.43
N PRO A 118 3.98 -8.58 -4.97
CA PRO A 118 4.00 -8.79 -6.40
C PRO A 118 2.77 -8.20 -7.08
N PHE A 119 2.95 -7.57 -8.23
CA PHE A 119 1.83 -6.98 -8.98
C PHE A 119 0.75 -8.00 -9.40
N SER A 120 1.10 -9.28 -9.46
CA SER A 120 0.18 -10.39 -9.75
C SER A 120 -0.88 -10.61 -8.66
N LEU A 121 -0.69 -10.03 -7.46
CA LEU A 121 -1.67 -10.10 -6.37
C LEU A 121 -2.84 -9.14 -6.55
N PHE A 122 -2.71 -8.17 -7.46
CA PHE A 122 -3.69 -7.13 -7.68
C PHE A 122 -4.52 -7.35 -8.94
N PRO A 123 -5.71 -6.73 -9.06
CA PRO A 123 -6.57 -6.88 -10.25
C PRO A 123 -5.83 -6.51 -11.55
N LYS A 124 -6.19 -7.16 -12.66
CA LYS A 124 -5.48 -6.97 -13.93
C LYS A 124 -5.72 -5.58 -14.52
N GLU A 125 -6.88 -5.01 -14.24
CA GLU A 125 -7.37 -3.73 -14.72
C GLU A 125 -6.61 -2.53 -14.12
N THR A 126 -5.90 -2.74 -13.00
CA THR A 126 -5.13 -1.67 -12.35
C THR A 126 -3.86 -1.36 -13.14
N LYS A 127 -3.58 -0.07 -13.33
CA LYS A 127 -2.29 0.38 -13.87
C LYS A 127 -1.22 0.21 -12.79
N LYS A 128 -0.07 -0.35 -13.15
CA LYS A 128 0.99 -0.71 -12.21
C LYS A 128 2.27 0.06 -12.57
N TYR A 129 2.79 0.82 -11.63
CA TYR A 129 4.03 1.57 -11.76
C TYR A 129 5.02 1.10 -10.70
N TYR A 130 6.28 0.93 -11.08
CA TYR A 130 7.37 0.57 -10.19
C TYR A 130 8.39 1.71 -10.14
N SER A 131 8.87 2.05 -8.95
CA SER A 131 9.85 3.12 -8.73
C SER A 131 10.92 2.64 -7.74
N PRO A 132 12.16 2.41 -8.19
CA PRO A 132 13.19 1.77 -7.38
C PRO A 132 13.89 2.68 -6.34
N ARG A 133 13.29 3.82 -5.93
CA ARG A 133 13.93 4.85 -5.11
C ARG A 133 13.20 5.12 -3.81
#